data_AF-A0A7V2MX86-F1
#
_entry.id   AF-A0A7V2MX86-F1
#
_cell.length_a   1.000
_cell.length_b   1.000
_cell.length_c   1.000
_cell.angle_alpha   90.00
_cell.angle_beta   90.00
_cell.angle_gamma   90.00
#
_symmetry.space_group_name_H-M   'P 1'
#
loop_
_entity.id
_entity.type
_entity.pdbx_description
1 polymer ?
#
loop_
_entity_poly.entity_id
_entity_poly.type
_entity_poly.pdbx_seq_one_letter_code
_entity_poly.pdbx_strand_id
1 'polypeptide(L)'
;MRRTLRDVDFRRRCGAVVVGLWRRQGRLDQELVTIRLQAGDVLVLRSEPEALGRVAADPAFLMLVPFQGQPRLPRTGPVAAAITVATVLAAGVGAPLELATLAGAAATVLAGCLAAGQAYRAIDPRLYGLLAGWLGTALAGLSPFAVLLGLYATVALVTEFMSDAATTALLGPVALALAQGLGHPPEPYLITVAVAAVTTFLTPMAHLLIYGPGGCRFGDFARVGTPLTALVTVLVALIAPRLWPA
;
A
#
# COMPACT_ATOMS: atom_id res chain seq x y z
N MET A 1 -14.85 14.44 35.60
CA MET A 1 -15.04 13.38 36.62
C MET A 1 -13.72 12.60 36.78
N ARG A 2 -13.20 12.44 38.01
CA ARG A 2 -11.93 11.72 38.30
C ARG A 2 -12.22 10.28 38.73
N ARG A 3 -12.40 9.35 37.79
CA ARG A 3 -12.54 7.90 38.10
C ARG A 3 -11.31 7.13 37.63
N THR A 4 -10.91 6.11 38.39
CA THR A 4 -9.82 5.19 38.00
C THR A 4 -10.35 4.09 37.07
N LEU A 5 -9.49 3.49 36.25
CA LEU A 5 -9.85 2.34 35.39
C LEU A 5 -10.42 1.13 36.18
N ARG A 6 -10.12 1.03 37.48
CA ARG A 6 -10.68 0.02 38.39
C ARG A 6 -12.13 0.29 38.82
N ASP A 7 -12.52 1.56 38.94
CA ASP A 7 -13.87 1.96 39.35
C ASP A 7 -14.88 1.90 38.19
N VAL A 8 -14.37 1.96 36.96
CA VAL A 8 -15.17 1.80 35.74
C VAL A 8 -14.97 0.36 35.30
N ASP A 9 -15.83 -0.54 35.77
CA ASP A 9 -15.78 -1.97 35.46
C ASP A 9 -16.14 -2.23 33.98
N PHE A 10 -15.25 -1.82 33.07
CA PHE A 10 -15.40 -1.83 31.62
C PHE A 10 -15.71 -3.23 31.07
N ARG A 11 -15.17 -4.25 31.73
CA ARG A 11 -15.39 -5.65 31.36
C ARG A 11 -16.84 -6.08 31.62
N ARG A 12 -17.46 -5.62 32.71
CA ARG A 12 -18.85 -5.94 33.05
C ARG A 12 -19.87 -5.01 32.40
N ARG A 13 -19.57 -3.72 32.25
CA ARG A 13 -20.52 -2.73 31.70
C ARG A 13 -20.49 -2.63 30.18
N CYS A 14 -19.30 -2.73 29.58
CA CYS A 14 -19.09 -2.41 28.16
C CYS A 14 -18.69 -3.64 27.33
N GLY A 15 -18.45 -4.81 27.95
CA GLY A 15 -17.95 -5.99 27.24
C GLY A 15 -16.61 -5.77 26.54
N ALA A 16 -15.87 -4.73 26.96
CA ALA A 16 -14.66 -4.26 26.30
C ALA A 16 -13.48 -4.31 27.27
N VAL A 17 -12.34 -4.79 26.78
CA VAL A 17 -11.08 -4.80 27.50
C VAL A 17 -10.22 -3.66 26.96
N VAL A 18 -9.77 -2.78 27.86
CA VAL A 18 -8.80 -1.73 27.52
C VAL A 18 -7.45 -2.39 27.28
N VAL A 19 -6.93 -2.32 26.05
CA VAL A 19 -5.65 -2.90 25.64
C VAL A 19 -4.52 -1.88 25.74
N GLY A 20 -4.83 -0.59 25.66
CA GLY A 20 -3.84 0.46 25.77
C GLY A 20 -4.43 1.83 26.07
N LEU A 21 -3.61 2.69 26.66
CA LEU A 21 -3.92 4.08 26.96
C LEU A 21 -2.76 4.94 26.44
N TRP A 22 -3.08 5.95 25.63
CA TRP A 22 -2.10 6.91 25.12
C TRP A 22 -2.41 8.31 25.66
N ARG A 23 -1.37 8.97 26.19
CA ARG A 23 -1.43 10.33 26.73
C ARG A 23 -0.32 11.18 26.13
N ARG A 24 -0.66 12.41 25.75
CA ARG A 24 0.21 13.36 25.02
C ARG A 24 1.47 13.82 25.79
N GLN A 25 1.62 13.49 27.08
CA GLN A 25 2.68 13.99 27.98
C GLN A 25 3.77 12.96 28.37
N GLY A 26 3.92 11.85 27.64
CA GLY A 26 5.05 10.92 27.82
C GLY A 26 4.69 9.57 28.44
N ARG A 27 5.69 8.67 28.47
CA ARG A 27 5.55 7.24 28.85
C ARG A 27 4.91 7.09 30.23
N LEU A 28 3.92 6.19 30.29
CA LEU A 28 3.21 5.85 31.51
C LEU A 28 3.93 4.66 32.17
N ASP A 29 4.79 4.94 33.15
CA ASP A 29 5.55 3.93 33.90
C ASP A 29 4.72 3.31 35.05
N GLN A 30 3.39 3.39 34.99
CA GLN A 30 2.48 2.87 36.02
C GLN A 30 1.58 1.79 35.43
N GLU A 31 1.26 0.77 36.25
CA GLU A 31 0.31 -0.28 35.90
C GLU A 31 -1.03 0.34 35.43
N LEU A 32 -1.48 -0.05 34.23
CA LEU A 32 -2.70 0.47 33.57
C LEU A 32 -3.95 0.49 34.47
N VAL A 33 -3.99 -0.35 35.50
CA VAL A 33 -5.13 -0.52 36.40
C VAL A 33 -5.36 0.68 37.34
N THR A 34 -4.31 1.43 37.71
CA THR A 34 -4.40 2.54 38.69
C THR A 34 -4.46 3.93 38.06
N ILE A 35 -4.37 4.01 36.73
CA ILE A 35 -4.35 5.29 36.02
C ILE A 35 -5.73 5.96 36.06
N ARG A 36 -5.76 7.22 36.49
CA ARG A 36 -6.94 8.09 36.42
C ARG A 36 -7.11 8.62 35.00
N LEU A 37 -8.27 8.34 34.41
CA LEU A 37 -8.65 8.80 33.08
C LEU A 37 -8.83 10.33 33.08
N GLN A 38 -8.22 11.00 32.11
CA GLN A 38 -8.33 12.44 31.88
C GLN A 38 -8.95 12.70 30.50
N ALA A 39 -9.63 13.84 30.36
CA ALA A 39 -10.17 14.26 29.07
C ALA A 39 -9.00 14.50 28.09
N GLY A 40 -9.00 13.79 26.95
CA GLY A 40 -7.91 13.81 25.97
C GLY A 40 -7.04 12.53 25.96
N ASP A 41 -7.29 11.57 26.84
CA ASP A 41 -6.68 10.23 26.76
C ASP A 41 -7.28 9.43 25.60
N VAL A 42 -6.42 8.77 24.81
CA VAL A 42 -6.85 7.86 23.74
C VAL A 42 -6.81 6.44 24.27
N LEU A 43 -7.96 5.77 24.27
CA LEU A 43 -8.13 4.41 24.77
C LEU A 43 -8.27 3.44 23.59
N VAL A 44 -7.44 2.40 23.58
CA VAL A 44 -7.58 1.28 22.63
C VAL A 44 -8.40 0.19 23.30
N LEU A 45 -9.59 -0.06 22.77
CA LEU A 45 -10.53 -1.05 23.30
C LEU A 45 -10.58 -2.27 22.38
N ARG A 46 -10.46 -3.47 22.96
CA ARG A 46 -10.76 -4.74 22.28
C ARG A 46 -12.07 -5.27 22.86
N SER A 47 -13.07 -5.39 22.01
CA SER A 47 -14.38 -5.92 22.38
C SER A 47 -14.93 -6.81 21.27
N GLU A 48 -15.93 -7.62 21.59
CA GLU A 48 -16.69 -8.34 20.56
C GLU A 48 -17.49 -7.35 19.70
N PRO A 49 -17.76 -7.67 18.41
CA PRO A 49 -18.40 -6.75 17.47
C PRO A 49 -19.73 -6.17 17.97
N GLU A 50 -20.49 -6.96 18.74
CA GLU A 50 -21.79 -6.57 19.32
C GLU A 50 -21.67 -5.64 20.54
N ALA A 51 -20.54 -5.67 21.24
CA ALA A 51 -20.27 -4.85 22.41
C ALA A 51 -19.75 -3.45 22.01
N LEU A 52 -19.06 -3.35 20.87
CA LEU A 52 -18.55 -2.11 20.28
C LEU A 52 -19.64 -1.06 20.04
N GLY A 53 -20.82 -1.49 19.56
CA GLY A 53 -21.95 -0.61 19.33
C GLY A 53 -22.52 0.05 20.59
N ARG A 54 -22.42 -0.62 21.75
CA ARG A 54 -22.89 -0.09 23.04
C ARG A 54 -21.95 0.95 23.63
N VAL A 55 -20.63 0.81 23.38
CA VAL A 55 -19.62 1.77 23.82
C VAL A 55 -19.65 3.03 22.96
N ALA A 56 -19.88 2.88 21.65
CA ALA A 56 -19.99 4.01 20.73
C ALA A 56 -21.24 4.88 20.95
N ALA A 57 -22.30 4.32 21.55
CA ALA A 57 -23.54 5.02 21.87
C ALA A 57 -23.49 5.79 23.21
N ASP A 58 -22.45 5.62 24.03
CA ASP A 58 -22.32 6.30 25.31
C ASP A 58 -21.73 7.71 25.10
N PRO A 59 -22.45 8.79 25.46
CA PRO A 59 -21.99 10.18 25.29
C PRO A 59 -20.73 10.52 26.10
N ALA A 60 -20.29 9.65 27.02
CA ALA A 60 -19.01 9.80 27.71
C ALA A 60 -17.77 9.50 26.83
N PHE A 61 -17.95 8.82 25.69
CA PHE A 61 -16.88 8.45 24.76
C PHE A 61 -17.00 9.24 23.45
N LEU A 62 -16.66 10.53 23.52
CA LEU A 62 -16.51 11.37 22.33
C LEU A 62 -15.25 10.94 21.56
N MET A 63 -15.47 10.31 20.41
CA MET A 63 -14.54 9.94 19.34
C MET A 63 -14.10 8.46 19.31
N LEU A 64 -14.93 7.64 18.66
CA LEU A 64 -14.54 6.35 18.11
C LEU A 64 -14.51 6.46 16.59
N VAL A 65 -13.31 6.65 16.01
CA VAL A 65 -13.09 6.23 14.63
C VAL A 65 -12.97 4.71 14.69
N PRO A 66 -13.95 3.93 14.21
CA PRO A 66 -13.80 2.50 14.16
C PRO A 66 -12.69 2.21 13.14
N PHE A 67 -11.48 1.94 13.62
CA PHE A 67 -10.42 1.40 12.78
C PHE A 67 -10.81 -0.05 12.47
N GLN A 68 -11.67 -0.22 11.46
CA GLN A 68 -12.00 -1.49 10.85
C GLN A 68 -10.74 -1.98 10.13
N GLY A 69 -9.77 -2.48 10.89
CA GLY A 69 -8.65 -3.21 10.32
C GLY A 69 -9.23 -4.39 9.56
N GLN A 70 -9.12 -4.37 8.22
CA GLN A 70 -9.52 -5.50 7.39
C GLN A 70 -8.86 -6.75 7.98
N PRO A 71 -9.63 -7.82 8.25
CA PRO A 71 -9.07 -9.04 8.81
C PRO A 71 -8.01 -9.55 7.83
N ARG A 72 -6.73 -9.49 8.24
CA ARG A 72 -5.65 -10.14 7.52
C ARG A 72 -5.99 -11.62 7.50
N LEU A 73 -6.34 -12.15 6.34
CA LEU A 73 -6.69 -13.56 6.12
C LEU A 73 -5.52 -14.44 6.60
N PRO A 74 -5.61 -15.14 7.75
CA PRO A 74 -4.44 -15.75 8.39
C PRO A 74 -3.94 -17.04 7.71
N ARG A 75 -4.56 -17.49 6.61
CA ARG A 75 -4.40 -18.86 6.11
C ARG A 75 -3.87 -19.01 4.68
N THR A 76 -3.77 -17.93 3.90
CA THR A 76 -3.27 -18.00 2.50
C THR A 76 -1.79 -17.63 2.35
N GLY A 77 -1.17 -17.06 3.38
CA GLY A 77 0.25 -16.65 3.36
C GLY A 77 1.24 -17.76 2.92
N PRO A 78 1.22 -18.97 3.52
CA PRO A 78 2.16 -20.02 3.13
C PRO A 78 1.88 -20.58 1.72
N VAL A 79 0.61 -20.60 1.30
CA VAL A 79 0.21 -21.07 -0.04
C VAL A 79 0.70 -20.09 -1.11
N ALA A 80 0.52 -18.78 -0.90
CA ALA A 80 1.04 -17.76 -1.80
C ALA A 80 2.57 -17.83 -1.91
N ALA A 81 3.27 -17.99 -0.77
CA ALA A 81 4.72 -18.12 -0.76
C ALA A 81 5.20 -19.37 -1.53
N ALA A 82 4.53 -20.51 -1.34
CA ALA A 82 4.86 -21.74 -2.06
C ALA A 82 4.69 -21.58 -3.58
N ILE A 83 3.62 -20.93 -4.04
CA ILE A 83 3.39 -20.69 -5.46
C ILE A 83 4.47 -19.76 -6.02
N THR A 84 4.80 -18.66 -5.34
CA THR A 84 5.86 -17.74 -5.79
C THR A 84 7.22 -18.44 -5.88
N VAL A 85 7.59 -19.25 -4.89
CA VAL A 85 8.84 -20.02 -4.92
C VAL A 85 8.84 -21.01 -6.07
N ALA A 86 7.73 -21.75 -6.28
CA ALA A 86 7.61 -22.68 -7.39
C ALA A 86 7.77 -21.98 -8.75
N THR A 87 7.23 -20.78 -8.91
CA THR A 87 7.33 -20.02 -10.17
C THR A 87 8.73 -19.51 -10.44
N VAL A 88 9.45 -19.08 -9.40
CA VAL A 88 10.85 -18.64 -9.51
C VAL A 88 11.75 -19.83 -9.84
N LEU A 89 11.53 -20.99 -9.21
CA LEU A 89 12.27 -22.21 -9.51
C LEU A 89 11.97 -22.70 -10.93
N ALA A 90 10.72 -22.68 -11.38
CA ALA A 90 10.36 -23.06 -12.74
C ALA A 90 11.06 -22.17 -13.79
N ALA A 91 11.09 -20.85 -13.56
CA ALA A 91 11.85 -19.93 -14.41
C ALA A 91 13.36 -20.22 -14.37
N GLY A 92 13.92 -20.57 -13.21
CA GLY A 92 15.34 -20.92 -13.05
C GLY A 92 15.76 -22.24 -13.72
N VAL A 93 14.83 -23.17 -13.93
CA VAL A 93 15.08 -24.47 -14.59
C VAL A 93 14.96 -24.37 -16.13
N GLY A 94 14.67 -23.17 -16.66
CA GLY A 94 14.63 -22.90 -18.10
C GLY A 94 13.24 -22.91 -18.71
N ALA A 95 12.17 -22.87 -17.90
CA ALA A 95 10.84 -22.57 -18.44
C ALA A 95 10.81 -21.12 -18.96
N PRO A 96 10.13 -20.85 -20.10
CA PRO A 96 9.92 -19.49 -20.56
C PRO A 96 9.22 -18.67 -19.48
N LEU A 97 9.81 -17.53 -19.14
CA LEU A 97 9.40 -16.68 -18.01
C LEU A 97 7.92 -16.29 -18.10
N GLU A 98 7.41 -16.10 -19.32
CA GLU A 98 6.01 -15.80 -19.60
C GLU A 98 5.05 -16.87 -19.08
N LEU A 99 5.28 -18.14 -19.43
CA LEU A 99 4.46 -19.26 -18.99
C LEU A 99 4.57 -19.48 -17.48
N ALA A 100 5.78 -19.38 -16.93
CA ALA A 100 6.01 -19.55 -15.49
C ALA A 100 5.30 -18.47 -14.66
N THR A 101 5.40 -17.21 -15.07
CA THR A 101 4.75 -16.09 -14.38
C THR A 101 3.24 -16.11 -14.55
N LEU A 102 2.74 -16.41 -15.75
CA LEU A 102 1.30 -16.54 -16.03
C LEU A 102 0.67 -17.68 -15.21
N ALA A 103 1.29 -18.86 -15.19
CA ALA A 103 0.82 -20.01 -14.42
C ALA A 103 0.86 -19.71 -12.91
N GLY A 104 1.89 -19.02 -12.43
CA GLY A 104 1.99 -18.55 -11.06
C GLY A 104 0.90 -17.57 -10.65
N ALA A 105 0.68 -16.55 -11.47
CA ALA A 105 -0.38 -15.58 -11.27
C ALA A 105 -1.75 -16.27 -11.27
N ALA A 106 -2.02 -17.17 -12.21
CA ALA A 106 -3.25 -17.95 -12.25
C ALA A 106 -3.43 -18.81 -10.98
N ALA A 107 -2.38 -19.51 -10.55
CA ALA A 107 -2.42 -20.35 -9.35
C ALA A 107 -2.68 -19.54 -8.07
N THR A 108 -2.09 -18.36 -7.91
CA THR A 108 -2.33 -17.50 -6.73
C THR A 108 -3.76 -16.95 -6.69
N VAL A 109 -4.35 -16.64 -7.85
CA VAL A 109 -5.76 -16.22 -7.96
C VAL A 109 -6.69 -17.39 -7.67
N LEU A 110 -6.45 -18.57 -8.25
CA LEU A 110 -7.25 -19.78 -8.02
C LEU A 110 -7.19 -20.23 -6.56
N ALA A 111 -6.04 -20.07 -5.90
CA ALA A 111 -5.85 -20.35 -4.48
C ALA A 111 -6.52 -19.31 -3.57
N GLY A 112 -7.18 -18.28 -4.12
CA GLY A 112 -7.84 -17.21 -3.35
C GLY A 112 -6.87 -16.35 -2.54
N CYS A 113 -5.57 -16.35 -2.90
CA CYS A 113 -4.53 -15.64 -2.18
C CYS A 113 -4.53 -14.13 -2.47
N LEU A 114 -5.01 -13.74 -3.66
CA LEU A 114 -5.09 -12.35 -4.10
C LEU A 114 -6.54 -11.97 -4.37
N ALA A 115 -7.07 -11.03 -3.58
CA ALA A 115 -8.30 -10.31 -3.90
C ALA A 115 -8.02 -9.22 -4.96
N ALA A 116 -7.50 -9.62 -6.12
CA ALA A 116 -7.13 -8.68 -7.20
C ALA A 116 -8.34 -7.89 -7.76
N GLY A 117 -9.56 -8.39 -7.53
CA GLY A 117 -10.77 -7.84 -8.16
C GLY A 117 -11.46 -6.68 -7.43
N GLN A 118 -11.12 -6.34 -6.18
CA GLN A 118 -11.92 -5.38 -5.42
C GLN A 118 -11.60 -3.91 -5.72
N ALA A 119 -10.38 -3.58 -6.16
CA ALA A 119 -10.04 -2.22 -6.60
C ALA A 119 -10.51 -1.94 -8.05
N TYR A 120 -10.56 -2.96 -8.90
CA TYR A 120 -10.86 -2.81 -10.34
C TYR A 120 -12.32 -2.43 -10.63
N ARG A 121 -13.26 -2.75 -9.73
CA ARG A 121 -14.69 -2.44 -9.91
C ARG A 121 -15.09 -1.00 -9.55
N ALA A 122 -14.19 -0.24 -8.91
CA ALA A 122 -14.45 1.14 -8.53
C ALA A 122 -13.90 2.17 -9.52
N ILE A 123 -13.23 1.73 -10.59
CA ILE A 123 -12.47 2.61 -11.49
C ILE A 123 -13.16 2.63 -12.86
N ASP A 124 -13.78 3.77 -13.17
CA ASP A 124 -14.57 3.99 -14.38
C ASP A 124 -13.67 4.04 -15.62
N PRO A 125 -13.99 3.31 -16.71
CA PRO A 125 -13.21 3.30 -17.94
C PRO A 125 -12.84 4.63 -18.56
N ARG A 126 -13.71 5.61 -18.33
CA ARG A 126 -13.53 6.96 -18.83
C ARG A 126 -12.41 7.70 -18.10
N LEU A 127 -12.17 7.39 -16.83
CA LEU A 127 -11.19 8.10 -16.00
C LEU A 127 -9.76 7.76 -16.44
N TYR A 128 -9.44 6.48 -16.66
CA TYR A 128 -8.11 6.10 -17.12
C TYR A 128 -7.84 6.49 -18.57
N GLY A 129 -8.85 6.45 -19.46
CA GLY A 129 -8.71 6.95 -20.82
C GLY A 129 -8.42 8.46 -20.84
N LEU A 130 -9.07 9.24 -19.97
CA LEU A 130 -8.80 10.67 -19.82
C LEU A 130 -7.41 10.95 -19.25
N LEU A 131 -6.98 10.20 -18.23
CA LEU A 131 -5.64 10.32 -17.66
C LEU A 131 -4.56 9.93 -18.69
N ALA A 132 -4.75 8.83 -19.42
CA ALA A 132 -3.83 8.42 -20.48
C ALA A 132 -3.79 9.44 -21.61
N GLY A 133 -4.92 10.04 -21.98
CA GLY A 133 -4.99 11.13 -22.95
C GLY A 133 -4.23 12.37 -22.47
N TRP A 134 -4.43 12.79 -21.22
CA TRP A 134 -3.73 13.92 -20.63
C TRP A 134 -2.22 13.68 -20.57
N LEU A 135 -1.79 12.53 -20.05
CA LEU A 135 -0.38 12.13 -20.01
C LEU A 135 0.20 12.04 -21.42
N GLY A 136 -0.56 11.47 -22.36
CA GLY A 136 -0.20 11.33 -23.76
C GLY A 136 0.03 12.68 -24.42
N THR A 137 -0.86 13.66 -24.21
CA THR A 137 -0.67 15.02 -24.71
C THR A 137 0.49 15.76 -24.04
N ALA A 138 0.68 15.60 -22.74
CA ALA A 138 1.78 16.23 -22.00
C ALA A 138 3.14 15.69 -22.42
N LEU A 139 3.20 14.42 -22.82
CA LEU A 139 4.41 13.72 -23.25
C LEU A 139 4.51 13.58 -24.78
N ALA A 140 3.55 14.14 -25.52
CA ALA A 140 3.50 14.05 -26.98
C ALA A 140 4.70 14.76 -27.62
N GLY A 141 5.34 14.09 -28.58
CA GLY A 141 6.51 14.63 -29.29
C GLY A 141 7.84 14.49 -28.53
N LEU A 142 7.82 13.97 -27.30
CA LEU A 142 9.04 13.61 -26.58
C LEU A 142 9.61 12.28 -27.09
N SER A 143 10.91 12.05 -26.84
CA SER A 143 11.52 10.76 -27.14
C SER A 143 10.87 9.64 -26.32
N PRO A 144 10.79 8.39 -26.81
CA PRO A 144 10.21 7.27 -26.06
C PRO A 144 10.83 7.09 -24.67
N PHE A 145 12.12 7.42 -24.54
CA PHE A 145 12.84 7.44 -23.27
C PHE A 145 12.27 8.47 -22.28
N ALA A 146 11.99 9.69 -22.75
CA ALA A 146 11.41 10.75 -21.92
C ALA A 146 9.97 10.45 -21.51
N VAL A 147 9.20 9.76 -22.37
CA VAL A 147 7.84 9.29 -22.03
C VAL A 147 7.89 8.29 -20.87
N LEU A 148 8.79 7.31 -20.91
CA LEU A 148 8.97 6.32 -19.83
C LEU A 148 9.43 6.97 -18.52
N LEU A 149 10.34 7.96 -18.59
CA LEU A 149 10.76 8.76 -17.44
C LEU A 149 9.57 9.49 -16.79
N GLY A 150 8.75 10.17 -17.59
CA GLY A 150 7.58 10.90 -17.12
C GLY A 150 6.52 9.96 -16.50
N LEU A 151 6.28 8.82 -17.14
CA LEU A 151 5.38 7.79 -16.62
C LEU A 151 5.86 7.25 -15.27
N TYR A 152 7.13 6.85 -15.16
CA TYR A 152 7.70 6.36 -13.92
C TYR A 152 7.58 7.41 -12.80
N ALA A 153 7.94 8.66 -13.07
CA ALA A 153 7.86 9.74 -12.08
C ALA A 153 6.41 9.94 -11.59
N THR A 154 5.44 9.88 -12.50
CA THR A 154 4.02 9.97 -12.17
C THR A 154 3.59 8.80 -11.26
N VAL A 155 4.01 7.58 -11.59
CA VAL A 155 3.70 6.38 -10.79
C VAL A 155 4.33 6.47 -9.40
N ALA A 156 5.60 6.89 -9.31
CA ALA A 156 6.31 7.04 -8.04
C ALA A 156 5.60 8.04 -7.12
N LEU A 157 5.15 9.18 -7.67
CA LEU A 157 4.39 10.19 -6.91
C LEU A 157 3.03 9.68 -6.43
N VAL A 158 2.29 8.97 -7.28
CA VAL A 158 0.98 8.40 -6.91
C VAL A 158 1.15 7.32 -5.83
N THR A 159 2.22 6.53 -5.91
CA THR A 159 2.53 5.44 -4.96
C THR A 159 2.81 5.96 -3.56
N GLU A 160 3.20 7.22 -3.37
CA GLU A 160 3.40 7.77 -2.02
C GLU A 160 2.10 7.80 -1.19
N PHE A 161 0.95 7.86 -1.85
CA PHE A 161 -0.36 7.98 -1.22
C PHE A 161 -1.16 6.68 -1.22
N MET A 162 -0.72 5.68 -1.98
CA MET A 162 -1.43 4.43 -2.23
C MET A 162 -0.53 3.23 -1.92
N SER A 163 -1.09 2.03 -1.82
CA SER A 163 -0.25 0.83 -1.76
C SER A 163 0.26 0.46 -3.14
N ASP A 164 1.45 -0.15 -3.23
CA ASP A 164 2.10 -0.60 -4.48
C ASP A 164 1.13 -1.40 -5.37
N ALA A 165 0.36 -2.30 -4.74
CA ALA A 165 -0.65 -3.10 -5.43
C ALA A 165 -1.83 -2.28 -5.95
N ALA A 166 -2.30 -1.28 -5.19
CA ALA A 166 -3.38 -0.40 -5.63
C ALA A 166 -2.91 0.53 -6.76
N THR A 167 -1.69 1.06 -6.67
CA THR A 167 -1.11 1.91 -7.72
C THR A 167 -0.92 1.14 -9.01
N THR A 168 -0.38 -0.08 -8.94
CA THR A 168 -0.20 -0.94 -10.13
C THR A 168 -1.55 -1.28 -10.77
N ALA A 169 -2.56 -1.61 -9.97
CA ALA A 169 -3.90 -1.91 -10.47
C ALA A 169 -4.58 -0.69 -11.13
N LEU A 170 -4.34 0.52 -10.63
CA LEU A 170 -4.90 1.76 -11.14
C LEU A 170 -4.17 2.26 -12.40
N LEU A 171 -2.84 2.30 -12.36
CA LEU A 171 -2.01 2.89 -13.41
C LEU A 171 -1.62 1.91 -14.51
N GLY A 172 -1.74 0.59 -14.29
CA GLY A 172 -1.52 -0.42 -15.32
C GLY A 172 -2.39 -0.19 -16.57
N PRO A 173 -3.72 -0.06 -16.44
CA PRO A 173 -4.60 0.27 -17.57
C PRO A 173 -4.30 1.62 -18.22
N VAL A 174 -3.87 2.62 -17.43
CA VAL A 174 -3.47 3.95 -17.95
C VAL A 174 -2.22 3.81 -18.83
N ALA A 175 -1.22 3.07 -18.38
CA ALA A 175 0.01 2.83 -19.13
C ALA A 175 -0.24 2.03 -20.42
N LEU A 176 -1.15 1.05 -20.38
CA LEU A 176 -1.59 0.33 -21.58
C LEU A 176 -2.23 1.27 -22.61
N ALA A 177 -3.19 2.09 -22.17
CA ALA A 177 -3.86 3.05 -23.04
C ALA A 177 -2.90 4.12 -23.59
N LEU A 178 -1.93 4.55 -22.79
CA LEU A 178 -0.88 5.47 -23.21
C LEU A 178 0.01 4.87 -24.30
N ALA A 179 0.48 3.64 -24.11
CA ALA A 179 1.31 2.93 -25.09
C ALA A 179 0.57 2.78 -26.43
N GLN A 180 -0.70 2.36 -26.36
CA GLN A 180 -1.57 2.22 -27.54
C GLN A 180 -1.81 3.56 -28.24
N GLY A 181 -2.07 4.64 -27.48
CA GLY A 181 -2.27 5.98 -28.01
C GLY A 181 -1.03 6.57 -28.70
N LEU A 182 0.17 6.16 -28.27
CA LEU A 182 1.45 6.56 -28.86
C LEU A 182 1.96 5.58 -29.94
N GLY A 183 1.26 4.47 -30.18
CA GLY A 183 1.70 3.43 -31.12
C GLY A 183 2.96 2.69 -30.69
N HIS A 184 3.25 2.64 -29.38
CA HIS A 184 4.39 1.95 -28.80
C HIS A 184 4.00 0.56 -28.26
N PRO A 185 4.95 -0.39 -28.16
CA PRO A 185 4.70 -1.67 -27.50
C PRO A 185 4.26 -1.46 -26.03
N PRO A 186 3.25 -2.18 -25.54
CA PRO A 186 2.72 -2.00 -24.19
C PRO A 186 3.60 -2.58 -23.07
N GLU A 187 4.46 -3.56 -23.38
CA GLU A 187 5.26 -4.31 -22.40
C GLU A 187 6.19 -3.40 -21.60
N PRO A 188 6.99 -2.49 -22.22
CA PRO A 188 7.88 -1.59 -21.48
C PRO A 188 7.13 -0.63 -20.55
N TYR A 189 5.91 -0.23 -20.93
CA TYR A 189 5.08 0.70 -20.15
C TYR A 189 4.51 0.02 -18.91
N LEU A 190 3.99 -1.20 -19.06
CA LEU A 190 3.45 -2.00 -17.95
C LEU A 190 4.54 -2.35 -16.93
N ILE A 191 5.73 -2.75 -17.39
CA ILE A 191 6.86 -3.05 -16.52
C ILE A 191 7.34 -1.79 -15.80
N THR A 192 7.36 -0.65 -16.50
CA THR A 192 7.71 0.64 -15.88
C THR A 192 6.78 0.98 -14.72
N VAL A 193 5.46 0.79 -14.88
CA VAL A 193 4.49 0.98 -13.78
C VAL A 193 4.75 -0.01 -12.65
N ALA A 194 4.90 -1.29 -12.96
CA ALA A 194 5.09 -2.33 -11.95
C ALA A 194 6.35 -2.10 -11.11
N VAL A 195 7.46 -1.71 -11.75
CA VAL A 195 8.71 -1.39 -11.04
C VAL A 195 8.55 -0.10 -10.24
N ALA A 196 8.09 0.99 -10.85
CA ALA A 196 7.92 2.28 -10.19
C ALA A 196 7.03 2.20 -8.95
N ALA A 197 5.97 1.38 -9.00
CA ALA A 197 5.07 1.17 -7.88
C ALA A 197 5.72 0.45 -6.69
N VAL A 198 6.82 -0.29 -6.90
CA VAL A 198 7.54 -0.98 -5.81
C VAL A 198 8.77 -0.18 -5.36
N THR A 199 9.37 0.60 -6.26
CA THR A 199 10.62 1.34 -6.02
C THR A 199 10.38 2.80 -5.64
N THR A 200 9.52 3.04 -4.64
CA THR A 200 9.25 4.39 -4.12
C THR A 200 10.10 4.67 -2.87
N PHE A 201 11.18 5.41 -3.04
CA PHE A 201 12.13 5.77 -1.97
C PHE A 201 11.97 7.20 -1.46
N LEU A 202 11.07 7.98 -2.06
CA LEU A 202 10.95 9.42 -1.85
C LEU A 202 10.37 9.78 -0.47
N THR A 203 9.49 8.97 0.10
CA THR A 203 8.80 9.27 1.35
C THR A 203 8.88 8.18 2.42
N PRO A 204 8.88 8.56 3.70
CA PRO A 204 8.92 7.63 4.83
C PRO A 204 7.61 6.87 5.06
N MET A 205 6.52 7.19 4.35
CA MET A 205 5.19 6.58 4.56
C MET A 205 5.22 5.06 4.34
N ALA A 206 5.97 4.59 3.34
CA ALA A 206 6.16 3.16 3.09
C ALA A 206 7.09 2.48 4.11
N HIS A 207 7.93 3.25 4.83
CA HIS A 207 9.04 2.75 5.66
C HIS A 207 8.99 3.24 7.12
N LEU A 208 7.78 3.37 7.68
CA LEU A 208 7.57 3.90 9.04
C LEU A 208 8.30 3.11 10.13
N LEU A 209 8.61 1.83 9.89
CA LEU A 209 9.42 0.99 10.78
C LEU A 209 10.84 1.52 11.01
N ILE A 210 11.39 2.28 10.06
CA ILE A 210 12.72 2.90 10.14
C ILE A 210 12.62 4.32 10.70
N TYR A 211 11.56 5.05 10.31
CA TYR A 211 11.32 6.44 10.73
C TYR A 211 11.17 6.60 12.26
N GLY A 212 10.50 5.63 12.92
CA GLY A 212 10.24 5.69 14.36
C GLY A 212 11.48 5.51 15.26
N PRO A 213 12.13 4.34 15.25
CA PRO A 213 13.28 4.06 16.11
C PRO A 213 14.62 4.60 15.55
N GLY A 214 14.71 4.94 14.27
CA GLY A 214 15.95 5.36 13.61
C GLY A 214 16.26 6.85 13.65
N GLY A 215 15.34 7.71 14.11
CA GLY A 215 15.57 9.16 14.21
C GLY A 215 15.74 9.90 12.86
N CYS A 216 15.45 9.23 11.74
CA CYS A 216 15.53 9.82 10.40
C CYS A 216 14.46 10.91 10.22
N ARG A 217 14.84 12.05 9.65
CA ARG A 217 13.89 13.14 9.36
C ARG A 217 13.27 12.96 7.98
N PHE A 218 12.08 13.52 7.76
CA PHE A 218 11.38 13.44 6.46
C PHE A 218 12.27 13.93 5.30
N GLY A 219 13.04 15.00 5.51
CA GLY A 219 13.97 15.53 4.52
C GLY A 219 15.14 14.61 4.15
N ASP A 220 15.53 13.69 5.04
CA ASP A 220 16.63 12.75 4.77
C ASP A 220 16.19 11.70 3.73
N PHE A 221 14.91 11.27 3.78
CA PHE A 221 14.33 10.37 2.78
C PHE A 221 14.24 11.01 1.41
N ALA A 222 13.76 12.25 1.31
CA ALA A 222 13.73 12.94 0.02
C ALA A 222 15.16 13.14 -0.54
N ARG A 223 16.14 13.50 0.30
CA ARG A 223 17.51 13.77 -0.12
C ARG A 223 18.26 12.53 -0.61
N VAL A 224 18.04 11.37 0.00
CA VAL A 224 18.68 10.10 -0.38
C VAL A 224 17.84 9.33 -1.40
N GLY A 225 16.52 9.41 -1.27
CA GLY A 225 15.55 8.73 -2.13
C GLY A 225 15.44 9.33 -3.51
N THR A 226 15.52 10.66 -3.67
CA THR A 226 15.50 11.30 -5.01
C THR A 226 16.63 10.84 -5.93
N PRO A 227 17.93 10.83 -5.55
CA PRO A 227 18.99 10.36 -6.45
C PRO A 227 18.87 8.87 -6.76
N LEU A 228 18.45 8.05 -5.79
CA LEU A 228 18.23 6.63 -6.01
C LEU A 228 17.06 6.37 -6.96
N THR A 229 15.94 7.08 -6.77
CA THR A 229 14.76 6.98 -7.63
C THR A 229 15.09 7.45 -9.04
N ALA A 230 15.84 8.55 -9.20
CA ALA A 230 16.28 9.03 -10.50
C ALA A 230 17.16 7.99 -11.22
N LEU A 231 18.11 7.37 -10.49
CA LEU A 231 18.96 6.32 -11.03
C LEU A 231 18.14 5.10 -11.49
N VAL A 232 17.22 4.62 -10.66
CA VAL A 232 16.34 3.49 -11.01
C VAL A 232 15.45 3.86 -12.21
N THR A 233 14.90 5.06 -12.25
CA THR A 233 14.07 5.52 -13.36
C THR A 233 14.83 5.49 -14.68
N VAL A 234 16.05 6.02 -14.69
CA VAL A 234 16.91 6.02 -15.89
C VAL A 234 17.25 4.60 -16.31
N LEU A 235 17.60 3.72 -15.36
CA LEU A 235 17.87 2.31 -15.64
C LEU A 235 16.66 1.61 -16.25
N VAL A 236 15.46 1.78 -15.67
CA VAL A 236 14.22 1.18 -16.17
C VAL A 236 13.90 1.69 -17.57
N ALA A 237 13.97 3.01 -17.79
CA ALA A 237 13.70 3.60 -19.11
C ALA A 237 14.72 3.17 -20.18
N LEU A 238 15.95 2.79 -19.80
CA LEU A 238 16.97 2.25 -20.71
C LEU A 238 16.81 0.73 -20.95
N ILE A 239 16.46 -0.03 -19.93
CA ILE A 239 16.47 -1.50 -19.94
C ILE A 239 15.14 -2.05 -20.47
N ALA A 240 14.01 -1.49 -20.01
CA ALA A 240 12.68 -1.99 -20.37
C ALA A 240 12.45 -2.11 -21.89
N PRO A 241 12.72 -1.08 -22.72
CA PRO A 241 12.54 -1.21 -24.17
C PRO A 241 13.61 -2.09 -24.85
N ARG A 242 14.74 -2.40 -24.19
CA ARG A 242 15.79 -3.28 -24.74
C ARG A 242 15.56 -4.75 -24.43
N LEU A 243 14.95 -5.06 -23.29
CA LEU A 243 14.59 -6.43 -22.91
C LEU A 243 13.28 -6.86 -23.57
N TRP A 244 12.36 -5.92 -23.82
CA TRP A 244 11.15 -6.13 -24.59
C TRP A 244 11.10 -5.20 -25.82
N PRO A 245 12.03 -5.39 -26.78
CA PRO A 245 11.89 -4.82 -28.10
C PRO A 245 10.77 -5.60 -28.80
N ALA A 246 9.77 -4.88 -29.33
CA ALA A 246 8.67 -5.49 -30.08
C ALA A 246 9.13 -6.45 -31.18
#